data_AF-A0A7C5RRS0-F1
#
_entry.id   AF-A0A7C5RRS0-F1
#
_cell.length_a   1.000
_cell.length_b   1.000
_cell.length_c   1.000
_cell.angle_alpha   90.00
_cell.angle_beta   90.00
_cell.angle_gamma   90.00
#
_symmetry.space_group_name_H-M   'P 1'
#
loop_
_entity.id
_entity.type
_entity.pdbx_description
1 polymer ?
#
loop_
_entity_poly.entity_id
_entity_poly.type
_entity_poly.pdbx_seq_one_letter_code
_entity_poly.pdbx_strand_id
1 'polypeptide(L)'
;MKTSQPEAKSAYLQIGEVAERAGVSQRTIRFYEEKGLLKAPARLESGYRLYTEEDVRRVKQIKKLQQLLGVTLAEIKEMVEAQDTLRQLRAEYRPDAPVDVKLEQLRKATEVVQRQYQIVHHKVEQLLEMKAQLEDWLHTFERWRKQLEGQSPKS
;
A
#
# COMPACT_ATOMS: atom_id res chain seq x y z
N MET A 1 -1.21 -50.20 -12.13
CA MET A 1 -1.42 -49.91 -10.69
C MET A 1 -0.68 -48.61 -10.38
N LYS A 2 -1.34 -47.46 -10.56
CA LYS A 2 -1.95 -46.60 -9.51
C LYS A 2 -0.94 -45.97 -8.54
N THR A 3 -0.71 -44.66 -8.75
CA THR A 3 -0.56 -43.55 -7.76
C THR A 3 0.62 -43.64 -6.76
N SER A 4 1.43 -42.59 -6.57
CA SER A 4 0.98 -41.31 -6.01
C SER A 4 1.92 -40.14 -6.36
N GLN A 5 1.35 -39.10 -6.98
CA GLN A 5 1.89 -37.73 -6.95
C GLN A 5 1.25 -37.00 -5.76
N PRO A 6 1.98 -36.18 -4.99
CA PRO A 6 1.34 -35.30 -4.01
C PRO A 6 0.83 -34.04 -4.72
N GLU A 7 -0.49 -33.97 -4.95
CA GLU A 7 -1.18 -32.74 -5.36
C GLU A 7 -1.26 -31.77 -4.17
N ALA A 8 -0.45 -30.71 -4.19
CA ALA A 8 -0.76 -29.49 -3.45
C ALA A 8 -1.56 -28.56 -4.39
N LYS A 9 -2.89 -28.64 -4.34
CA LYS A 9 -3.79 -27.68 -5.00
C LYS A 9 -3.57 -26.29 -4.40
N SER A 10 -2.68 -25.50 -5.00
CA SER A 10 -2.73 -24.04 -4.85
C SER A 10 -3.92 -23.56 -5.68
N ALA A 11 -4.95 -23.01 -5.04
CA ALA A 11 -6.13 -22.53 -5.74
C ALA A 11 -5.73 -21.36 -6.65
N TYR A 12 -5.78 -21.59 -7.97
CA TYR A 12 -5.50 -20.56 -8.95
C TYR A 12 -6.67 -19.56 -9.04
N LEU A 13 -6.35 -18.28 -9.17
CA LEU A 13 -7.28 -17.16 -9.20
C LEU A 13 -7.32 -16.53 -10.60
N GLN A 14 -8.47 -15.97 -10.98
CA GLN A 14 -8.60 -15.16 -12.20
C GLN A 14 -8.24 -13.69 -11.95
N ILE A 15 -7.90 -12.94 -13.00
CA ILE A 15 -7.51 -11.52 -12.90
C ILE A 15 -8.57 -10.66 -12.20
N GLY A 16 -9.86 -10.97 -12.37
CA GLY A 16 -10.96 -10.26 -11.71
C GLY A 16 -10.94 -10.46 -10.20
N GLU A 17 -10.71 -11.69 -9.75
CA GLU A 17 -10.64 -12.03 -8.34
C GLU A 17 -9.37 -11.45 -7.68
N VAL A 18 -8.24 -11.44 -8.38
CA VAL A 18 -7.03 -10.76 -7.93
C VAL A 18 -7.24 -9.25 -7.80
N ALA A 19 -7.90 -8.64 -8.79
CA ALA A 19 -8.22 -7.21 -8.82
C ALA A 19 -9.09 -6.80 -7.63
N GLU A 20 -10.16 -7.56 -7.37
CA GLU A 20 -11.05 -7.35 -6.23
C GLU A 20 -10.30 -7.52 -4.90
N ARG A 21 -9.60 -8.64 -4.71
CA ARG A 21 -8.87 -8.93 -3.47
C ARG A 21 -7.74 -7.95 -3.18
N ALA A 22 -7.10 -7.38 -4.21
CA ALA A 22 -6.06 -6.38 -4.09
C ALA A 22 -6.58 -4.92 -4.13
N GLY A 23 -7.88 -4.72 -4.40
CA GLY A 23 -8.52 -3.42 -4.51
C GLY A 23 -7.92 -2.54 -5.62
N VAL A 24 -7.61 -3.12 -6.77
CA VAL A 24 -7.11 -2.42 -7.98
C VAL A 24 -7.95 -2.79 -9.18
N SER A 25 -7.83 -2.06 -10.29
CA SER A 25 -8.50 -2.45 -11.53
C SER A 25 -7.76 -3.60 -12.22
N GLN A 26 -8.48 -4.42 -13.00
CA GLN A 26 -7.81 -5.42 -13.88
C GLN A 26 -6.82 -4.76 -14.86
N ARG A 27 -7.09 -3.51 -15.29
CA ARG A 27 -6.17 -2.72 -16.12
C ARG A 27 -4.85 -2.45 -15.41
N THR A 28 -4.89 -2.15 -14.11
CA THR A 28 -3.70 -1.94 -13.27
C THR A 28 -2.83 -3.20 -13.20
N ILE A 29 -3.45 -4.39 -13.07
CA ILE A 29 -2.72 -5.66 -13.08
C ILE A 29 -2.02 -5.88 -14.42
N ARG A 30 -2.71 -5.66 -15.55
CA ARG A 30 -2.11 -5.77 -16.89
C ARG A 30 -0.95 -4.80 -17.07
N PHE A 31 -1.10 -3.57 -16.58
CA PHE A 31 -0.03 -2.57 -16.60
C PHE A 31 1.20 -3.03 -15.79
N TYR A 32 1.01 -3.64 -14.62
CA TYR A 32 2.12 -4.20 -13.84
C TYR A 32 2.81 -5.36 -14.55
N GLU A 33 2.09 -6.20 -15.30
CA GLU A 33 2.69 -7.24 -16.15
C GLU A 33 3.49 -6.65 -17.31
N GLU A 34 2.94 -5.67 -18.04
CA GLU A 34 3.62 -4.99 -19.16
C GLU A 34 4.94 -4.32 -18.73
N LYS A 35 5.00 -3.84 -17.48
CA LYS A 35 6.19 -3.24 -16.89
C LYS A 35 7.12 -4.25 -16.19
N GLY A 36 6.80 -5.56 -16.26
CA GLY A 36 7.61 -6.62 -15.65
C GLY A 36 7.56 -6.65 -14.12
N LEU A 37 6.65 -5.91 -13.50
CA LEU A 37 6.50 -5.82 -12.05
C LEU A 37 5.77 -7.04 -11.48
N LEU A 38 4.86 -7.65 -12.26
CA LEU A 38 4.29 -8.97 -12.00
C LEU A 38 4.89 -9.98 -12.98
N LYS A 39 5.19 -11.20 -12.50
CA LYS A 39 5.53 -12.30 -13.40
C LYS A 39 4.31 -12.61 -14.26
N ALA A 40 4.54 -12.90 -15.54
CA ALA A 40 3.47 -13.34 -16.42
C ALA A 40 2.87 -14.64 -15.85
N PRO A 41 1.56 -14.69 -15.56
CA PRO A 41 0.92 -15.87 -15.00
C PRO A 41 0.97 -17.04 -15.97
N ALA A 42 0.98 -18.26 -15.43
CA ALA A 42 0.79 -19.46 -16.22
C ALA A 42 -0.54 -19.37 -16.99
N ARG A 43 -0.52 -19.77 -18.27
CA ARG A 43 -1.73 -19.84 -19.08
C ARG A 43 -2.28 -21.26 -19.07
N LEU A 44 -3.59 -21.40 -18.88
CA LEU A 44 -4.29 -22.64 -19.22
C LEU A 44 -4.25 -22.87 -20.73
N GLU A 45 -4.39 -24.12 -21.17
CA GLU A 45 -4.58 -24.48 -22.58
C GLU A 45 -5.76 -23.73 -23.22
N SER A 46 -6.76 -23.34 -22.42
CA SER A 46 -7.91 -22.53 -22.83
C SER A 46 -7.64 -21.01 -22.92
N GLY A 47 -6.40 -20.55 -22.68
CA GLY A 47 -5.99 -19.14 -22.84
C GLY A 47 -6.20 -18.22 -21.62
N TYR A 48 -6.75 -18.71 -20.51
CA TYR A 48 -6.96 -17.90 -19.30
C TYR A 48 -5.67 -17.78 -18.47
N ARG A 49 -5.47 -16.60 -17.86
CA ARG A 49 -4.36 -16.29 -16.95
C ARG A 49 -4.68 -16.80 -15.56
N LEU A 50 -3.77 -17.60 -14.99
CA LEU A 50 -3.88 -18.13 -13.64
C LEU A 50 -2.91 -17.44 -12.70
N TYR A 51 -3.47 -16.76 -11.71
CA TYR A 51 -2.71 -16.08 -10.66
C TYR A 51 -2.73 -16.93 -9.40
N THR A 52 -1.74 -16.74 -8.55
CA THR A 52 -1.60 -17.40 -7.25
C THR A 52 -1.91 -16.41 -6.14
N GLU A 53 -2.06 -16.91 -4.91
CA GLU A 53 -2.11 -16.05 -3.72
C GLU A 53 -0.83 -15.21 -3.54
N GLU A 54 0.31 -15.68 -4.07
CA GLU A 54 1.54 -14.90 -4.09
C GLU A 54 1.43 -13.68 -5.02
N ASP A 55 0.75 -13.82 -6.15
CA ASP A 55 0.50 -12.70 -7.06
C ASP A 55 -0.42 -11.67 -6.42
N VAL A 56 -1.45 -12.08 -5.68
CA VAL A 56 -2.30 -11.16 -4.89
C VAL A 56 -1.46 -10.37 -3.90
N ARG A 57 -0.58 -11.05 -3.14
CA ARG A 57 0.33 -10.38 -2.20
C ARG A 57 1.27 -9.41 -2.93
N ARG A 58 1.77 -9.79 -4.10
CA ARG A 58 2.67 -8.96 -4.92
C ARG A 58 1.95 -7.73 -5.49
N VAL A 59 0.72 -7.85 -5.97
CA VAL A 59 -0.11 -6.71 -6.41
C VAL A 59 -0.37 -5.76 -5.24
N LYS A 60 -0.73 -6.29 -4.07
CA LYS A 60 -0.89 -5.49 -2.84
C LYS A 60 0.40 -4.78 -2.47
N GLN A 61 1.55 -5.44 -2.60
CA GLN A 61 2.86 -4.85 -2.33
C GLN A 61 3.20 -3.71 -3.32
N ILE A 62 3.00 -3.91 -4.62
CA ILE A 62 3.24 -2.88 -5.64
C ILE A 62 2.33 -1.68 -5.41
N LYS A 63 1.04 -1.92 -5.14
CA LYS A 63 0.07 -0.88 -4.78
C LYS A 63 0.50 -0.12 -3.52
N LYS A 64 0.89 -0.85 -2.47
CA LYS A 64 1.36 -0.27 -1.21
C LYS A 64 2.60 0.59 -1.47
N LEU A 65 3.62 0.10 -2.18
CA LEU A 65 4.80 0.87 -2.54
C LEU A 65 4.49 2.12 -3.38
N GLN A 66 3.56 2.01 -4.32
CA GLN A 66 3.06 3.15 -5.10
C GLN A 66 2.36 4.19 -4.20
N GLN A 67 1.68 3.76 -3.14
CA GLN A 67 1.03 4.64 -2.15
C GLN A 67 2.00 5.21 -1.11
N LEU A 68 3.04 4.45 -0.76
CA LEU A 68 4.02 4.75 0.30
C LEU A 68 5.09 5.75 -0.14
N LEU A 69 5.56 5.66 -1.39
CA LEU A 69 6.38 6.70 -2.01
C LEU A 69 5.51 7.81 -2.63
N GLY A 70 4.21 7.54 -2.76
CA GLY A 70 3.23 8.35 -3.47
C GLY A 70 2.40 9.23 -2.55
N VAL A 71 2.94 10.41 -2.26
CA VAL A 71 2.05 11.58 -2.17
C VAL A 71 1.51 11.78 -3.59
N THR A 72 0.22 11.53 -3.77
CA THR A 72 -0.44 11.76 -5.06
C THR A 72 -0.42 13.24 -5.39
N LEU A 73 -0.49 13.60 -6.67
CA LEU A 73 -0.61 15.01 -7.07
C LEU A 73 -1.84 15.69 -6.44
N ALA A 74 -2.90 14.93 -6.16
CA ALA A 74 -4.08 15.42 -5.44
C ALA A 74 -3.76 15.76 -3.97
N GLU A 75 -3.09 14.86 -3.25
CA GLU A 75 -2.64 15.11 -1.88
C GLU A 75 -1.63 16.26 -1.82
N ILE A 76 -0.70 16.37 -2.80
CA ILE A 76 0.23 17.51 -2.90
C ILE A 76 -0.54 18.82 -3.09
N LYS A 77 -1.52 18.83 -4.00
CA LYS A 77 -2.36 20.00 -4.24
C LYS A 77 -3.13 20.41 -2.99
N GLU A 78 -3.74 19.46 -2.29
CA GLU A 78 -4.46 19.71 -1.05
C GLU A 78 -3.54 20.29 0.04
N MET A 79 -2.31 19.78 0.16
CA MET A 79 -1.33 20.32 1.11
C MET A 79 -0.95 21.77 0.79
N VAL A 80 -0.76 22.11 -0.49
CA VAL A 80 -0.42 23.48 -0.94
C VAL A 80 -1.59 24.44 -0.74
N GLU A 81 -2.80 24.08 -1.18
CA GLU A 81 -4.00 24.93 -1.03
C GLU A 81 -4.32 25.24 0.44
N ALA A 82 -4.08 24.28 1.32
CA ALA A 82 -4.25 24.46 2.75
C ALA A 82 -3.20 25.43 3.34
N GLN A 83 -1.96 25.48 2.82
CA GLN A 83 -0.99 26.52 3.22
C GLN A 83 -1.45 27.93 2.81
N ASP A 84 -2.01 28.07 1.60
CA ASP A 84 -2.55 29.34 1.14
C ASP A 84 -3.74 29.79 1.99
N THR A 85 -4.65 28.86 2.31
CA THR A 85 -5.80 29.12 3.20
C THR A 85 -5.34 29.59 4.58
N LEU A 86 -4.35 28.93 5.20
CA LEU A 86 -3.80 29.34 6.49
C LEU A 86 -3.12 30.71 6.42
N ARG A 87 -2.45 31.02 5.31
CA ARG A 87 -1.83 32.33 5.08
C ARG A 87 -2.90 33.42 5.02
N GLN A 88 -4.00 33.18 4.31
CA GLN A 88 -5.13 34.10 4.23
C GLN A 88 -5.78 34.33 5.59
N LEU A 89 -6.10 33.25 6.33
CA LEU A 89 -6.67 33.36 7.68
C LEU A 89 -5.77 34.16 8.63
N ARG A 90 -4.45 34.01 8.52
CA ARG A 90 -3.49 34.80 9.30
C ARG A 90 -3.48 36.28 8.90
N ALA A 91 -3.60 36.59 7.60
CA ALA A 91 -3.64 37.96 7.12
C ALA A 91 -4.94 38.69 7.53
N GLU A 92 -6.05 37.95 7.62
CA GLU A 92 -7.36 38.45 8.08
C GLU A 92 -7.48 38.54 9.61
N TYR A 93 -6.48 38.04 10.35
CA TYR A 93 -6.49 38.08 11.81
C TYR A 93 -6.42 39.51 12.32
N ARG A 94 -7.34 39.87 13.21
CA ARG A 94 -7.42 41.18 13.86
C ARG A 94 -7.35 41.03 15.38
N PRO A 95 -6.31 41.58 16.05
CA PRO A 95 -6.16 41.48 17.49
C PRO A 95 -7.31 42.12 18.29
N ASP A 96 -7.97 43.11 17.72
CA ASP A 96 -9.08 43.87 18.28
C ASP A 96 -10.46 43.27 17.96
N ALA A 97 -10.53 42.23 17.12
CA ALA A 97 -11.81 41.60 16.77
C ALA A 97 -12.52 40.99 17.99
N PRO A 98 -13.87 40.92 17.96
CA PRO A 98 -14.66 40.18 18.93
C PRO A 98 -14.20 38.73 19.10
N VAL A 99 -14.42 38.17 20.29
CA VAL A 99 -13.93 36.83 20.66
C VAL A 99 -14.57 35.74 19.80
N ASP A 100 -15.85 35.86 19.48
CA ASP A 100 -16.59 34.94 18.60
C ASP A 100 -15.96 34.88 17.19
N VAL A 101 -15.55 36.01 16.64
CA VAL A 101 -14.86 36.09 15.34
C VAL A 101 -13.50 35.38 15.40
N LYS A 102 -12.73 35.58 16.47
CA LYS A 102 -11.44 34.91 16.67
C LYS A 102 -11.60 33.40 16.84
N LEU A 103 -12.61 32.96 17.59
CA LEU A 103 -12.92 31.54 17.77
C LEU A 103 -13.28 30.87 16.44
N GLU A 104 -14.08 31.53 15.60
CA GLU A 104 -14.42 31.02 14.27
C GLU A 104 -13.18 30.93 13.36
N GLN A 105 -12.30 31.93 13.39
CA GLN A 105 -11.03 31.88 12.65
C GLN A 105 -10.14 30.72 13.11
N LEU A 106 -10.01 30.50 14.42
CA LEU A 106 -9.25 29.38 14.97
C LEU A 106 -9.89 28.03 14.63
N ARG A 107 -11.23 27.94 14.62
CA ARG A 107 -11.94 26.73 14.19
C ARG A 107 -11.58 26.38 12.75
N LYS A 108 -11.68 27.34 11.83
CA LYS A 108 -11.32 27.16 10.42
C LYS A 108 -9.85 26.75 10.24
N ALA A 109 -8.92 27.41 10.93
CA ALA A 109 -7.50 27.06 10.87
C ALA A 109 -7.26 25.63 11.39
N THR A 110 -7.95 25.25 12.48
CA THR A 110 -7.87 23.91 13.06
C THR A 110 -8.39 22.86 12.10
N GLU A 111 -9.53 23.08 11.45
CA GLU A 111 -10.10 22.17 10.46
C GLU A 111 -9.13 21.93 9.29
N VAL A 112 -8.47 22.98 8.80
CA VAL A 112 -7.47 22.89 7.72
C VAL A 112 -6.28 22.02 8.14
N VAL A 113 -5.69 22.32 9.31
CA VAL A 113 -4.53 21.56 9.82
C VAL A 113 -4.90 20.12 10.14
N GLN A 114 -6.10 19.85 10.66
CA GLN A 114 -6.56 18.51 10.96
C GLN A 114 -6.62 17.63 9.70
N ARG A 115 -7.12 18.15 8.57
CA ARG A 115 -7.15 17.38 7.32
C ARG A 115 -5.75 17.02 6.84
N GLN A 116 -4.83 17.99 6.82
CA GLN A 116 -3.43 17.75 6.45
C GLN A 116 -2.76 16.73 7.38
N TYR A 117 -3.00 16.85 8.70
CA TYR A 117 -2.50 15.91 9.70
C TYR A 117 -2.96 14.48 9.41
N GLN A 118 -4.24 14.28 9.07
CA GLN A 118 -4.77 12.94 8.77
C GLN A 118 -4.10 12.30 7.54
N ILE A 119 -3.81 13.09 6.50
CA ILE A 119 -3.08 12.60 5.31
C ILE A 119 -1.70 12.08 5.73
N VAL A 120 -0.93 12.90 6.46
CA VAL A 120 0.42 12.53 6.90
C VAL A 120 0.38 11.35 7.87
N HIS A 121 -0.55 11.36 8.83
CA HIS A 121 -0.73 10.30 9.82
C HIS A 121 -0.96 8.95 9.14
N HIS A 122 -1.90 8.90 8.19
CA HIS A 122 -2.20 7.67 7.46
C HIS A 122 -0.98 7.13 6.70
N LYS A 123 -0.18 8.01 6.07
CA LYS A 123 1.06 7.59 5.39
C LYS A 123 2.08 7.02 6.37
N VAL A 124 2.23 7.63 7.54
CA VAL A 124 3.13 7.13 8.61
C VAL A 124 2.68 5.73 9.07
N GLU A 125 1.39 5.52 9.33
CA GLU A 125 0.86 4.20 9.70
C GLU A 125 1.18 3.14 8.65
N GLN A 126 0.94 3.44 7.38
CA GLN A 126 1.23 2.51 6.29
C GLN A 126 2.73 2.15 6.21
N LEU A 127 3.61 3.13 6.43
CA LEU A 127 5.06 2.93 6.44
C LEU A 127 5.49 2.05 7.63
N LEU A 128 4.92 2.29 8.82
CA LEU A 128 5.20 1.49 10.01
C LEU A 128 4.73 0.04 9.84
N GLU A 129 3.55 -0.18 9.26
CA GLU A 129 3.10 -1.53 8.92
C GLU A 129 4.03 -2.22 7.94
N MET A 130 4.50 -1.51 6.90
CA MET A 130 5.43 -2.10 5.94
C MET A 130 6.74 -2.48 6.64
N LYS A 131 7.26 -1.61 7.49
CA LYS A 131 8.46 -1.89 8.28
C LYS A 131 8.29 -3.18 9.11
N ALA A 132 7.18 -3.29 9.85
CA ALA A 132 6.89 -4.47 10.66
C ALA A 132 6.84 -5.77 9.82
N GLN A 133 6.18 -5.71 8.65
CA GLN A 133 6.13 -6.84 7.71
C GLN A 133 7.53 -7.27 7.23
N LEU A 134 8.41 -6.31 6.95
CA LEU A 134 9.79 -6.59 6.54
C LEU A 134 10.59 -7.22 7.68
N GLU A 135 10.41 -6.74 8.92
CA GLU A 135 11.06 -7.30 10.12
C GLU A 135 10.63 -8.76 10.36
N ASP A 136 9.34 -9.06 10.27
CA ASP A 136 8.82 -10.42 10.40
C ASP A 136 9.39 -11.38 9.36
N TRP A 137 9.54 -10.92 8.11
CA TRP A 137 10.15 -11.70 7.04
C TRP A 137 11.64 -11.93 7.27
N LEU A 138 12.39 -10.90 7.68
CA LEU A 138 13.80 -11.06 8.04
C LEU A 138 13.96 -12.11 9.13
N HIS A 139 13.19 -12.02 10.22
CA HIS A 139 13.22 -13.03 11.28
C HIS A 139 12.84 -14.43 10.78
N THR A 140 11.90 -14.53 9.85
CA THR A 140 11.50 -15.82 9.27
C THR A 140 12.60 -16.41 8.39
N PHE A 141 13.21 -15.62 7.51
CA PHE A 141 14.32 -16.05 6.68
C PHE A 141 15.55 -16.42 7.50
N GLU A 142 15.86 -15.66 8.55
CA GLU A 142 16.94 -15.99 9.48
C GLU A 142 16.70 -17.32 10.18
N ARG A 143 15.46 -17.60 10.60
CA ARG A 143 15.08 -18.90 11.19
C ARG A 143 15.27 -20.03 10.19
N TRP A 144 14.77 -19.89 8.96
CA TRP A 144 14.94 -20.91 7.92
C TRP A 144 16.40 -21.13 7.55
N ARG A 145 17.19 -20.05 7.45
CA ARG A 145 18.62 -20.14 7.16
C ARG A 145 19.35 -20.90 8.27
N LYS A 146 19.12 -20.56 9.55
CA LYS A 146 19.69 -21.28 10.70
C LYS A 146 19.30 -22.76 10.71
N GLN A 147 18.06 -23.07 10.36
CA GLN A 147 17.58 -24.45 10.28
C GLN A 147 18.29 -25.25 9.19
N LEU A 148 18.52 -24.65 8.02
CA LEU A 148 19.24 -25.28 6.91
C LEU A 148 20.76 -25.41 7.19
N GLU A 149 21.36 -24.40 7.82
CA GLU A 149 22.76 -24.45 8.27
C GLU A 149 22.97 -25.55 9.33
N GLY A 150 22.01 -25.75 10.23
CA GLY A 150 22.04 -26.83 11.23
C GLY A 150 21.75 -28.24 10.69
N GLN A 151 21.16 -28.36 9.49
CA GLN A 151 20.89 -29.63 8.81
C GLN A 151 21.98 -30.04 7.81
N SER A 152 23.02 -29.22 7.62
CA SER A 152 24.16 -29.58 6.78
C SER A 152 24.91 -30.76 7.42
N PRO A 153 25.06 -31.91 6.73
CA PRO A 153 25.79 -33.05 7.28
C PRO A 153 27.26 -32.65 7.46
N LYS A 154 27.81 -32.82 8.67
CA LYS A 154 29.27 -32.88 8.84
C LYS A 154 29.79 -33.99 7.93
N SER A 155 30.69 -33.62 7.02
CA SER A 155 31.43 -34.52 6.13
C SER A 155 32.08 -35.67 6.88
#